data_AF-A0A932WBX5-F1
#
_entry.id   AF-A0A932WBX5-F1
#
_cell.length_a   1.000
_cell.length_b   1.000
_cell.length_c   1.000
_cell.angle_alpha   90.00
_cell.angle_beta   90.00
_cell.angle_gamma   90.00
#
_symmetry.space_group_name_H-M   'P 1'
#
loop_
_entity.id
_entity.type
_entity.pdbx_description
1 polymer ?
#
loop_
_entity_poly.entity_id
_entity_poly.type
_entity_poly.pdbx_seq_one_letter_code
_entity_poly.pdbx_strand_id
1 'polypeptide(L)'
;MTTQIEKDGVAILRTLVDWQSSPSDTLKGEYLVTGPELSRKTGLFPGRVSRAVSILEERGLVETTDALNTEGYSFKDVTPTPQGHLYIQQLDTEAAEGTQNADKIVQWDVFLSHSAVDDPLTKDIAAILKESGLKVFHTPTSIPTGKWEKQIELALQSSATIWVLLTDNAMDRSVWAHHEFGYFLGYLHGLKMDPDGHACRFLYSNPAFLAGLYRPIQGTLVVSFEDPVAVAEAILSSMGKKLKMPANWTPGRYSPMTPSTLNPPRLGLFSVGQQAGPSPRSRRVSLTFSGAIDTVFNVDVLAFHPEASINLTNAVPTVGAGTNPTLQLDVAWRGARIEAEPAEAADGRGRTFELGAGPNRPGKNDWPLLVTMTTQNGKQLAGILYYRLQHHPKDLPDFALVSRHFMDWRPAKKA
;
A
#
# COMPACT_ATOMS: atom_id res chain seq x y z
N MET A 1 32.90 7.38 15.56
CA MET A 1 32.66 8.66 16.26
C MET A 1 31.83 9.53 15.34
N THR A 2 30.63 9.95 15.77
CA THR A 2 29.77 10.85 14.98
C THR A 2 30.36 12.25 14.96
N THR A 3 30.55 12.82 13.78
CA THR A 3 31.08 14.18 13.62
C THR A 3 30.06 15.22 14.12
N GLN A 4 30.52 16.43 14.48
CA GLN A 4 29.60 17.48 14.93
C GLN A 4 28.56 17.84 13.85
N ILE A 5 28.96 17.82 12.59
CA ILE A 5 28.05 18.15 11.48
C ILE A 5 26.96 17.09 11.29
N GLU A 6 27.24 15.82 11.56
CA GLU A 6 26.24 14.75 11.54
C GLU A 6 25.23 14.90 12.68
N LYS A 7 25.68 15.31 13.87
CA LYS A 7 24.77 15.64 14.99
C LYS A 7 23.84 16.80 14.63
N ASP A 8 24.37 17.81 13.94
CA ASP A 8 23.58 18.96 13.48
C ASP A 8 22.55 18.53 12.43
N GLY A 9 22.94 17.65 11.50
CA GLY A 9 22.02 17.06 10.52
C GLY A 9 20.87 16.31 11.18
N VAL A 10 21.14 15.47 12.18
CA VAL A 10 20.08 14.78 12.93
C VAL A 10 19.16 15.77 13.65
N ALA A 11 19.71 16.81 14.28
CA ALA A 11 18.92 17.83 14.97
C ALA A 11 17.99 18.61 14.02
N ILE A 12 18.50 19.00 12.84
CA ILE A 12 17.70 19.66 11.81
C ILE A 12 16.60 18.73 11.29
N LEU A 13 16.95 17.50 10.90
CA LEU A 13 15.99 16.58 10.32
C LEU A 13 14.87 16.22 11.32
N ARG A 14 15.20 16.03 12.60
CA ARG A 14 14.21 15.83 13.66
C ARG A 14 13.28 17.04 13.81
N THR A 15 13.85 18.24 13.85
CA THR A 15 13.08 19.49 13.92
C THR A 15 12.08 19.61 12.78
N LEU A 16 12.50 19.24 11.57
CA LEU A 16 11.64 19.25 10.38
C LEU A 16 10.49 18.23 10.48
N VAL A 17 10.77 17.00 10.92
CA VAL A 17 9.76 15.93 11.09
C VAL A 17 8.76 16.27 12.20
N ASP A 18 9.25 16.79 13.33
CA ASP A 18 8.42 17.21 14.46
C ASP A 18 7.51 18.38 14.09
N TRP A 19 8.04 19.34 13.31
CA TRP A 19 7.28 20.48 12.79
C TRP A 19 6.06 20.04 11.98
N GLN A 20 6.25 19.10 11.03
CA GLN A 20 5.15 18.57 10.23
C GLN A 20 4.10 17.81 11.06
N SER A 21 4.51 17.26 12.22
CA SER A 21 3.67 16.43 13.08
C SER A 21 2.93 17.22 14.17
N SER A 22 3.38 18.44 14.51
CA SER A 22 2.88 19.21 15.66
C SER A 22 1.43 19.67 15.48
N PRO A 23 0.43 19.22 16.26
CA PRO A 23 -1.01 19.43 16.01
C PRO A 23 -1.50 20.89 15.91
N SER A 24 -0.74 21.89 16.37
CA SER A 24 -1.25 23.20 16.76
C SER A 24 -0.86 24.42 15.91
N ASP A 25 -0.18 24.26 14.76
CA ASP A 25 0.20 25.42 13.92
C ASP A 25 -0.81 25.68 12.78
N THR A 26 -1.35 26.89 12.72
CA THR A 26 -2.27 27.35 11.67
C THR A 26 -1.58 27.51 10.30
N LEU A 27 -0.25 27.48 10.22
CA LEU A 27 0.54 27.58 8.99
C LEU A 27 0.90 26.23 8.35
N LYS A 28 0.34 25.13 8.87
CA LYS A 28 0.57 23.73 8.42
C LYS A 28 0.38 23.39 6.94
N GLY A 29 -0.17 24.31 6.14
CA GLY A 29 -0.24 24.12 4.69
C GLY A 29 1.12 24.22 3.98
N GLU A 30 2.12 24.80 4.65
CA GLU A 30 3.46 25.00 4.08
C GLU A 30 4.41 23.92 4.63
N TYR A 31 4.63 22.87 3.84
CA TYR A 31 5.57 21.76 4.14
C TYR A 31 7.05 22.19 4.12
N LEU A 32 7.32 23.48 3.98
CA LEU A 32 8.60 24.07 3.64
C LEU A 32 9.08 24.96 4.79
N VAL A 33 10.30 24.74 5.28
CA VAL A 33 10.89 25.55 6.36
C VAL A 33 12.06 26.36 5.82
N THR A 34 12.07 27.65 6.08
CA THR A 34 13.14 28.55 5.62
C THR A 34 14.42 28.40 6.47
N GLY A 35 15.57 28.78 5.91
CA GLY A 35 16.85 28.82 6.63
C GLY A 35 16.82 29.60 7.96
N PRO A 36 16.33 30.86 7.99
CA PRO A 36 16.19 31.64 9.23
C PRO A 36 15.29 30.99 10.28
N GLU A 37 14.23 30.32 9.84
CA GLU A 37 13.33 29.62 10.76
C GLU A 37 13.98 28.38 11.35
N LEU A 38 14.69 27.58 10.55
CA LEU A 38 15.48 26.44 11.04
C LEU A 38 16.54 26.87 12.05
N SER A 39 17.28 27.96 11.78
CA SER A 39 18.25 28.53 12.73
C SER A 39 17.59 28.90 14.05
N ARG A 40 16.38 29.48 14.01
CA ARG A 40 15.64 29.86 15.22
C ARG A 40 15.19 28.65 16.03
N LYS A 41 14.69 27.59 15.38
CA LYS A 41 14.21 26.38 16.06
C LYS A 41 15.36 25.52 16.61
N THR A 42 16.48 25.45 15.91
CA THR A 42 17.63 24.61 16.28
C THR A 42 18.69 25.34 17.11
N GLY A 43 18.70 26.67 17.11
CA GLY A 43 19.75 27.50 17.72
C GLY A 43 21.08 27.48 16.96
N LEU A 44 21.13 26.88 15.76
CA LEU A 44 22.32 26.82 14.93
C LEU A 44 22.49 28.13 14.14
N PHE A 45 23.74 28.52 13.90
CA PHE A 45 24.04 29.69 13.05
C PHE A 45 23.95 29.33 11.55
N PRO A 46 23.76 30.31 10.64
CA PRO A 46 23.43 30.05 9.23
C PRO A 46 24.36 29.09 8.49
N GLY A 47 25.67 29.21 8.70
CA GLY A 47 26.66 28.34 8.07
C GLY A 47 26.57 26.87 8.51
N ARG A 48 26.20 26.60 9.77
CA ARG A 48 26.00 25.22 10.25
C ARG A 48 24.70 24.62 9.73
N VAL A 49 23.64 25.43 9.66
CA VAL A 49 22.38 25.00 9.04
C VAL A 49 22.60 24.63 7.58
N SER A 50 23.24 25.50 6.80
CA SER A 50 23.53 25.25 5.37
C SER A 50 24.34 23.98 5.15
N ARG A 51 25.43 23.80 5.92
CA ARG A 51 26.29 22.63 5.78
C ARG A 51 25.60 21.34 6.20
N ALA A 52 24.79 21.37 7.25
CA ALA A 52 24.04 20.20 7.71
C ALA A 52 22.93 19.83 6.72
N VAL A 53 22.19 20.81 6.18
CA VAL A 53 21.18 20.59 5.14
C VAL A 53 21.81 20.02 3.87
N SER A 54 22.95 20.55 3.42
CA SER A 54 23.69 20.02 2.27
C SER A 54 24.04 18.54 2.43
N ILE A 55 24.49 18.10 3.61
CA ILE A 55 24.77 16.67 3.88
C ILE A 55 23.50 15.83 3.90
N LEU A 56 22.41 16.35 4.46
CA LEU A 56 21.12 15.64 4.48
C LEU A 56 20.55 15.47 3.06
N GLU A 57 20.70 16.50 2.22
CA GLU A 57 20.29 16.49 0.81
C GLU A 57 21.13 15.51 -0.01
N GLU A 58 22.46 15.51 0.14
CA GLU A 58 23.36 14.51 -0.47
C GLU A 58 22.97 13.07 -0.10
N ARG A 59 22.42 12.86 1.10
CA ARG A 59 21.93 11.55 1.59
C ARG A 59 20.49 11.23 1.16
N GLY A 60 19.80 12.15 0.50
CA GLY A 60 18.39 12.01 0.10
C GLY A 60 17.39 12.06 1.26
N LEU A 61 17.77 12.64 2.39
CA LEU A 61 16.94 12.72 3.60
C LEU A 61 16.10 14.00 3.68
N VAL A 62 16.51 15.04 2.95
CA VAL A 62 15.74 16.28 2.76
C VAL A 62 15.76 16.68 1.29
N GLU A 63 14.77 17.46 0.88
CA GLU A 63 14.72 18.15 -0.41
C GLU A 63 14.80 19.65 -0.15
N THR A 64 15.62 20.36 -0.93
CA THR A 64 15.73 21.82 -0.84
C THR A 64 15.18 22.50 -2.09
N THR A 65 14.82 23.78 -1.95
CA THR A 65 14.52 24.65 -3.09
C THR A 65 15.55 25.76 -3.13
N ASP A 66 16.23 25.91 -4.26
CA ASP A 66 17.21 26.97 -4.46
C ASP A 66 16.55 28.33 -4.71
N ALA A 67 17.18 29.40 -4.22
CA ALA A 67 16.88 30.74 -4.69
C ALA A 67 18.11 31.64 -4.65
N LEU A 68 18.10 32.65 -5.52
CA LEU A 68 19.04 33.77 -5.45
C LEU A 68 18.67 34.64 -4.23
N ASN A 69 19.68 35.07 -3.46
CA ASN A 69 19.57 35.99 -2.30
C ASN A 69 18.98 35.40 -1.00
N THR A 70 19.46 34.25 -0.54
CA THR A 70 19.01 33.56 0.68
C THR A 70 19.74 34.00 1.97
N GLU A 71 20.19 35.26 2.07
CA GLU A 71 20.77 35.88 3.30
C GLU A 71 21.78 35.00 4.10
N GLY A 72 22.67 34.28 3.40
CA GLY A 72 23.70 33.45 4.03
C GLY A 72 23.32 31.99 4.27
N TYR A 73 22.19 31.53 3.73
CA TYR A 73 21.83 30.11 3.63
C TYR A 73 22.09 29.58 2.21
N SER A 74 22.42 28.29 2.08
CA SER A 74 22.61 27.67 0.75
C SER A 74 21.31 27.25 0.05
N PHE A 75 20.17 27.41 0.73
CA PHE A 75 18.84 27.00 0.26
C PHE A 75 17.81 28.06 0.66
N LYS A 76 16.69 28.13 -0.06
CA LYS A 76 15.55 28.97 0.29
C LYS A 76 14.67 28.27 1.33
N ASP A 77 14.23 27.07 0.98
CA ASP A 77 13.27 26.26 1.71
C ASP A 77 13.76 24.80 1.78
N VAL A 78 13.43 24.07 2.84
CA VAL A 78 13.76 22.65 3.01
C VAL A 78 12.60 21.85 3.61
N THR A 79 12.42 20.61 3.14
CA THR A 79 11.43 19.65 3.63
C THR A 79 12.06 18.27 3.82
N PRO A 80 11.67 17.48 4.84
CA PRO A 80 12.10 16.09 4.96
C PRO A 80 11.49 15.25 3.82
N THR A 81 12.27 14.30 3.31
CA THR A 81 11.76 13.26 2.39
C THR A 81 11.15 12.11 3.19
N PRO A 82 10.38 11.18 2.56
CA PRO A 82 9.96 9.95 3.23
C PRO A 82 11.12 9.16 3.83
N GLN A 83 12.29 9.16 3.17
CA GLN A 83 13.50 8.53 3.71
C GLN A 83 14.01 9.27 4.95
N GLY A 84 13.93 10.60 4.97
CA GLY A 84 14.20 11.41 6.16
C GLY A 84 13.31 11.05 7.35
N HIS A 85 12.00 10.86 7.12
CA HIS A 85 11.07 10.39 8.15
C HIS A 85 11.45 9.00 8.68
N LEU A 86 11.68 8.05 7.77
CA LEU A 86 12.10 6.69 8.14
C LEU A 86 13.42 6.71 8.91
N TYR A 87 14.36 7.57 8.54
CA TYR A 87 15.65 7.70 9.21
C TYR A 87 15.51 8.22 10.64
N ILE A 88 14.70 9.27 10.88
CA ILE A 88 14.40 9.72 12.25
C ILE A 88 13.67 8.64 13.05
N GLN A 89 12.73 7.94 12.41
CA GLN A 89 12.04 6.81 13.04
C GLN A 89 13.01 5.68 13.41
N GLN A 90 13.99 5.37 12.57
CA GLN A 90 15.06 4.42 12.86
C GLN A 90 15.92 4.91 14.03
N LEU A 91 16.38 6.16 14.03
CA LEU A 91 17.15 6.72 15.14
C LEU A 91 16.37 6.74 16.45
N ASP A 92 15.05 7.01 16.41
CA ASP A 92 14.18 6.92 17.59
C ASP A 92 14.03 5.48 18.08
N THR A 93 14.02 4.54 17.14
CA THR A 93 13.98 3.11 17.44
C THR A 93 15.28 2.69 18.09
N GLU A 94 16.43 3.03 17.49
CA GLU A 94 17.76 2.75 18.02
C GLU A 94 18.01 3.43 19.38
N ALA A 95 17.51 4.66 19.58
CA ALA A 95 17.62 5.36 20.86
C ALA A 95 16.70 4.75 21.94
N ALA A 96 15.49 4.31 21.57
CA ALA A 96 14.59 3.60 22.47
C ALA A 96 15.16 2.21 22.83
N GLU A 97 15.68 1.48 21.85
CA GLU A 97 16.33 0.17 22.01
C GLU A 97 17.66 0.29 22.78
N GLY A 98 18.40 1.38 22.60
CA GLY A 98 19.60 1.70 23.38
C GLY A 98 19.33 2.02 24.85
N THR A 99 18.08 2.34 25.21
CA THR A 99 17.67 2.65 26.58
C THR A 99 16.87 1.51 27.23
N GLN A 100 16.34 0.57 26.44
CA GLN A 100 15.63 -0.61 26.91
C GLN A 100 15.92 -1.81 26.02
N ASN A 101 17.00 -2.54 26.33
CA ASN A 101 17.38 -3.84 25.75
C ASN A 101 17.46 -3.89 24.21
N ALA A 102 18.55 -4.48 23.71
CA ALA A 102 18.64 -5.02 22.36
C ALA A 102 17.65 -6.22 22.20
N ASP A 103 16.35 -5.94 22.22
CA ASP A 103 15.30 -6.90 21.90
C ASP A 103 15.31 -7.12 20.39
N LYS A 104 16.27 -7.98 20.00
CA LYS A 104 16.23 -8.92 18.88
C LYS A 104 14.93 -8.78 18.07
N ILE A 105 15.00 -8.12 16.91
CA ILE A 105 13.90 -8.08 15.92
C ILE A 105 13.33 -9.48 15.85
N VAL A 106 12.09 -9.64 16.32
CA VAL A 106 11.47 -10.95 16.42
C VAL A 106 11.22 -11.41 15.00
N GLN A 107 12.10 -12.26 14.48
CA GLN A 107 11.87 -12.91 13.20
C GLN A 107 10.68 -13.86 13.35
N TRP A 108 9.66 -13.62 12.53
CA TRP A 108 8.45 -14.44 12.49
C TRP A 108 8.56 -15.48 11.39
N ASP A 109 7.99 -16.66 11.63
CA ASP A 109 7.88 -17.67 10.58
C ASP A 109 6.67 -17.34 9.69
N VAL A 110 5.57 -16.89 10.28
CA VAL A 110 4.29 -16.64 9.61
C VAL A 110 3.68 -15.32 10.05
N PHE A 111 3.25 -14.50 9.09
CA PHE A 111 2.31 -13.39 9.30
C PHE A 111 0.91 -13.80 8.84
N LEU A 112 -0.10 -13.62 9.68
CA LEU A 112 -1.51 -13.88 9.32
C LEU A 112 -2.26 -12.55 9.09
N SER A 113 -2.47 -12.19 7.83
CA SER A 113 -3.32 -11.06 7.43
C SER A 113 -4.78 -11.50 7.36
N HIS A 114 -5.68 -10.75 8.00
CA HIS A 114 -7.08 -11.14 8.16
C HIS A 114 -8.00 -9.93 8.42
N SER A 115 -9.32 -10.17 8.50
CA SER A 115 -10.25 -9.18 9.03
C SER A 115 -10.23 -9.17 10.55
N ALA A 116 -10.35 -8.00 11.18
CA ALA A 116 -10.51 -7.92 12.64
C ALA A 116 -11.76 -8.69 13.15
N VAL A 117 -12.77 -8.88 12.29
CA VAL A 117 -13.94 -9.71 12.63
C VAL A 117 -13.57 -11.19 12.77
N ASP A 118 -12.49 -11.60 12.10
CA ASP A 118 -11.97 -12.98 12.11
C ASP A 118 -10.89 -13.20 13.18
N ASP A 119 -10.66 -12.25 14.08
CA ASP A 119 -9.70 -12.37 15.19
C ASP A 119 -9.83 -13.70 15.96
N PRO A 120 -11.06 -14.18 16.31
CA PRO A 120 -11.22 -15.48 16.98
C PRO A 120 -10.68 -16.65 16.14
N LEU A 121 -10.95 -16.65 14.83
CA LEU A 121 -10.51 -17.69 13.91
C LEU A 121 -8.98 -17.68 13.79
N THR A 122 -8.41 -16.50 13.55
CA THR A 122 -6.96 -16.35 13.39
C THR A 122 -6.22 -16.71 14.67
N LYS A 123 -6.81 -16.45 15.84
CA LYS A 123 -6.25 -16.86 17.13
C LYS A 123 -6.13 -18.38 17.26
N ASP A 124 -7.15 -19.14 16.85
CA ASP A 124 -7.11 -20.61 16.85
C ASP A 124 -6.10 -21.15 15.84
N ILE A 125 -6.08 -20.62 14.62
CA ILE A 125 -5.07 -20.96 13.60
C ILE A 125 -3.67 -20.72 14.16
N ALA A 126 -3.43 -19.53 14.74
CA ALA A 126 -2.14 -19.18 15.30
C ALA A 126 -1.74 -20.08 16.48
N ALA A 127 -2.67 -20.52 17.31
CA ALA A 127 -2.39 -21.46 18.40
C ALA A 127 -1.90 -22.82 17.87
N ILE A 128 -2.54 -23.35 16.83
CA ILE A 128 -2.16 -24.61 16.18
C ILE A 128 -0.78 -24.49 15.51
N LEU A 129 -0.53 -23.38 14.80
CA LEU A 129 0.76 -23.11 14.17
C LEU A 129 1.89 -22.96 15.22
N LYS A 130 1.61 -22.30 16.35
CA LYS A 130 2.54 -22.15 17.48
C LYS A 130 2.88 -23.50 18.13
N GLU A 131 1.88 -24.35 18.36
CA GLU A 131 2.10 -25.72 18.87
C GLU A 131 2.94 -26.57 17.90
N SER A 132 2.81 -26.28 16.60
CA SER A 132 3.63 -26.89 15.54
C SER A 132 5.05 -26.31 15.46
N GLY A 133 5.42 -25.40 16.37
CA GLY A 133 6.76 -24.85 16.54
C GLY A 133 7.05 -23.60 15.69
N LEU A 134 6.03 -22.91 15.20
CA LEU A 134 6.18 -21.67 14.42
C LEU A 134 6.00 -20.42 15.29
N LYS A 135 6.77 -19.38 14.99
CA LYS A 135 6.54 -18.02 15.48
C LYS A 135 5.53 -17.33 14.56
N VAL A 136 4.35 -17.03 15.09
CA VAL A 136 3.25 -16.46 14.30
C VAL A 136 2.91 -15.06 14.78
N PHE A 137 2.96 -14.11 13.84
CA PHE A 137 2.40 -12.78 14.03
C PHE A 137 0.92 -12.77 13.61
N HIS A 138 0.05 -12.32 14.50
CA HIS A 138 -1.34 -12.02 14.19
C HIS A 138 -1.90 -10.98 15.16
N THR A 139 -2.81 -10.15 14.68
CA THR A 139 -3.55 -9.20 15.52
C THR A 139 -4.64 -9.91 16.34
N PRO A 140 -5.08 -9.29 17.46
CA PRO A 140 -4.43 -8.17 18.14
C PRO A 140 -3.28 -8.61 19.07
N THR A 141 -3.16 -9.90 19.38
CA THR A 141 -2.29 -10.37 20.49
C THR A 141 -0.80 -10.19 20.27
N SER A 142 -0.34 -10.07 19.02
CA SER A 142 1.07 -9.79 18.72
C SER A 142 1.45 -8.32 18.89
N ILE A 143 0.50 -7.43 19.20
CA ILE A 143 0.72 -5.99 19.37
C ILE A 143 0.34 -5.60 20.82
N PRO A 144 1.27 -5.73 21.79
CA PRO A 144 0.94 -5.57 23.21
C PRO A 144 0.60 -4.11 23.58
N THR A 145 1.33 -3.14 23.03
CA THR A 145 1.13 -1.68 23.23
C THR A 145 1.86 -0.89 22.14
N GLY A 146 1.37 0.30 21.76
CA GLY A 146 2.08 1.24 20.88
C GLY A 146 1.36 1.54 19.56
N LYS A 147 2.05 2.20 18.62
CA LYS A 147 1.53 2.49 17.27
C LYS A 147 1.46 1.20 16.47
N TRP A 148 0.24 0.68 16.28
CA TRP A 148 -0.03 -0.61 15.64
C TRP A 148 0.53 -0.73 14.21
N GLU A 149 0.50 0.35 13.41
CA GLU A 149 0.98 0.33 12.03
C GLU A 149 2.46 -0.03 11.94
N LYS A 150 3.28 0.53 12.86
CA LYS A 150 4.73 0.26 12.89
C LYS A 150 5.03 -1.20 13.22
N GLN A 151 4.24 -1.82 14.09
CA GLN A 151 4.45 -3.22 14.47
C GLN A 151 3.99 -4.17 13.36
N ILE A 152 2.90 -3.83 12.67
CA ILE A 152 2.45 -4.57 11.48
C ILE A 152 3.51 -4.49 10.39
N GLU A 153 4.04 -3.29 10.11
CA GLU A 153 5.11 -3.09 9.15
C GLU A 153 6.36 -3.92 9.50
N LEU A 154 6.88 -3.80 10.72
CA LEU A 154 8.04 -4.58 11.16
C LEU A 154 7.78 -6.09 11.07
N ALA A 155 6.57 -6.55 11.39
CA ALA A 155 6.22 -7.96 11.28
C ALA A 155 6.14 -8.42 9.83
N LEU A 156 5.55 -7.64 8.92
CA LEU A 156 5.54 -7.92 7.48
C LEU A 156 6.96 -8.04 6.93
N GLN A 157 7.87 -7.18 7.38
CA GLN A 157 9.27 -7.18 6.95
C GLN A 157 10.10 -8.35 7.52
N SER A 158 9.76 -8.82 8.72
CA SER A 158 10.52 -9.84 9.45
C SER A 158 9.90 -11.25 9.36
N SER A 159 8.78 -11.41 8.65
CA SER A 159 8.12 -12.70 8.47
C SER A 159 8.70 -13.47 7.28
N ALA A 160 8.95 -14.77 7.47
CA ALA A 160 9.44 -15.63 6.40
C ALA A 160 8.37 -15.91 5.32
N THR A 161 7.10 -16.06 5.73
CA THR A 161 5.95 -16.18 4.83
C THR A 161 4.78 -15.35 5.33
N ILE A 162 3.99 -14.83 4.40
CA ILE A 162 2.76 -14.09 4.67
C ILE A 162 1.57 -14.88 4.14
N TRP A 163 0.55 -15.00 4.98
CA TRP A 163 -0.70 -15.68 4.65
C TRP A 163 -1.85 -14.72 4.79
N VAL A 164 -2.55 -14.47 3.69
CA VAL A 164 -3.78 -13.67 3.70
C VAL A 164 -4.99 -14.58 3.74
N LEU A 165 -5.82 -14.43 4.77
CA LEU A 165 -7.07 -15.15 4.90
C LEU A 165 -8.16 -14.36 4.16
N LEU A 166 -8.47 -14.75 2.92
CA LEU A 166 -9.53 -14.15 2.11
C LEU A 166 -10.89 -14.72 2.49
N THR A 167 -11.26 -14.48 3.73
CA THR A 167 -12.60 -14.72 4.24
C THR A 167 -13.59 -13.71 3.64
N ASP A 168 -14.90 -13.97 3.72
CA ASP A 168 -15.88 -12.96 3.27
C ASP A 168 -15.71 -11.64 4.04
N ASN A 169 -15.39 -11.70 5.34
CA ASN A 169 -15.11 -10.50 6.14
C ASN A 169 -13.84 -9.77 5.69
N ALA A 170 -12.80 -10.49 5.27
CA ALA A 170 -11.59 -9.88 4.76
C ALA A 170 -11.85 -9.19 3.42
N MET A 171 -12.54 -9.90 2.51
CA MET A 171 -12.89 -9.39 1.19
C MET A 171 -13.82 -8.18 1.28
N ASP A 172 -14.83 -8.25 2.13
CA ASP A 172 -15.91 -7.27 2.14
C ASP A 172 -15.72 -6.13 3.12
N ARG A 173 -15.05 -6.37 4.26
CA ARG A 173 -14.95 -5.38 5.35
C ARG A 173 -13.53 -5.01 5.76
N SER A 174 -12.51 -5.83 5.46
CA SER A 174 -11.15 -5.57 5.93
C SER A 174 -10.33 -4.76 4.94
N VAL A 175 -10.42 -3.43 5.06
CA VAL A 175 -9.49 -2.51 4.42
C VAL A 175 -8.04 -2.88 4.70
N TRP A 176 -7.76 -3.31 5.93
CA TRP A 176 -6.42 -3.65 6.37
C TRP A 176 -5.88 -4.92 5.74
N ALA A 177 -6.71 -5.95 5.53
CA ALA A 177 -6.26 -7.13 4.79
C ALA A 177 -5.81 -6.78 3.37
N HIS A 178 -6.54 -5.87 2.70
CA HIS A 178 -6.15 -5.34 1.39
C HIS A 178 -4.89 -4.47 1.46
N HIS A 179 -4.73 -3.68 2.53
CA HIS A 179 -3.56 -2.84 2.71
C HIS A 179 -2.30 -3.64 3.01
N GLU A 180 -2.37 -4.60 3.92
CA GLU A 180 -1.29 -5.53 4.25
C GLU A 180 -0.89 -6.36 3.03
N PHE A 181 -1.86 -6.77 2.22
CA PHE A 181 -1.60 -7.41 0.94
C PHE A 181 -0.85 -6.50 -0.05
N GLY A 182 -1.29 -5.25 -0.21
CA GLY A 182 -0.60 -4.26 -1.04
C GLY A 182 0.81 -3.96 -0.52
N TYR A 183 0.96 -3.83 0.80
CA TYR A 183 2.25 -3.64 1.46
C TYR A 183 3.18 -4.82 1.16
N PHE A 184 2.68 -6.04 1.32
CA PHE A 184 3.42 -7.26 1.01
C PHE A 184 3.86 -7.31 -0.46
N LEU A 185 2.94 -7.07 -1.40
CA LEU A 185 3.27 -7.08 -2.83
C LEU A 185 4.35 -6.05 -3.16
N GLY A 186 4.31 -4.93 -2.47
CA GLY A 186 5.38 -3.96 -2.54
C GLY A 186 6.71 -4.47 -1.98
N TYR A 187 6.70 -5.04 -0.77
CA TYR A 187 7.92 -5.41 -0.05
C TYR A 187 8.61 -6.68 -0.58
N LEU A 188 7.88 -7.49 -1.36
CA LEU A 188 8.35 -8.72 -2.01
C LEU A 188 9.64 -8.59 -2.82
N HIS A 189 10.03 -7.37 -3.18
CA HIS A 189 11.36 -7.04 -3.71
C HIS A 189 12.47 -7.23 -2.65
N GLY A 190 12.73 -8.48 -2.26
CA GLY A 190 13.85 -8.83 -1.35
C GLY A 190 13.60 -10.03 -0.44
N LEU A 191 12.35 -10.45 -0.27
CA LEU A 191 12.06 -11.68 0.47
C LEU A 191 12.55 -12.90 -0.32
N LYS A 192 13.13 -13.86 0.40
CA LYS A 192 13.52 -15.14 -0.17
C LYS A 192 12.24 -15.89 -0.52
N MET A 193 11.95 -15.99 -1.82
CA MET A 193 10.86 -16.81 -2.31
C MET A 193 11.05 -18.25 -1.80
N ASP A 194 9.95 -18.91 -1.48
CA ASP A 194 9.93 -20.35 -1.27
C ASP A 194 10.36 -21.09 -2.56
N PRO A 195 10.60 -22.42 -2.51
CA PRO A 195 11.01 -23.19 -3.69
C PRO A 195 10.04 -23.09 -4.87
N ASP A 196 8.77 -22.74 -4.62
CA ASP A 196 7.73 -22.57 -5.63
C ASP A 196 7.74 -21.14 -6.22
N GLY A 197 8.59 -20.24 -5.71
CA GLY A 197 8.71 -18.86 -6.20
C GLY A 197 7.75 -17.87 -5.52
N HIS A 198 7.20 -18.22 -4.35
CA HIS A 198 6.20 -17.42 -3.65
C HIS A 198 6.70 -16.94 -2.28
N ALA A 199 6.37 -15.72 -1.87
CA ALA A 199 6.58 -15.25 -0.48
C ALA A 199 5.27 -14.89 0.25
N CYS A 200 4.15 -14.88 -0.48
CA CYS A 200 2.82 -14.81 0.08
C CYS A 200 1.95 -15.83 -0.62
N ARG A 201 1.09 -16.39 0.21
CA ARG A 201 0.04 -17.30 -0.19
C ARG A 201 -1.24 -16.73 0.40
N PHE A 202 -2.36 -17.01 -0.24
CA PHE A 202 -3.65 -16.66 0.34
C PHE A 202 -4.51 -17.91 0.41
N LEU A 203 -5.37 -17.93 1.42
CA LEU A 203 -6.39 -18.95 1.59
C LEU A 203 -7.71 -18.32 1.18
N TYR A 204 -8.56 -19.09 0.52
CA TYR A 204 -9.89 -18.65 0.14
C TYR A 204 -10.83 -19.86 0.20
N SER A 205 -12.09 -19.64 0.55
CA SER A 205 -13.14 -20.66 0.49
C SER A 205 -14.05 -20.49 -0.72
N ASN A 206 -14.09 -19.28 -1.28
CA ASN A 206 -14.90 -18.95 -2.45
C ASN A 206 -14.00 -18.72 -3.66
N PRO A 207 -14.01 -19.60 -4.68
CA PRO A 207 -13.23 -19.43 -5.90
C PRO A 207 -13.45 -18.10 -6.63
N ALA A 208 -14.59 -17.44 -6.42
CA ALA A 208 -14.83 -16.10 -6.98
C ALA A 208 -13.82 -15.06 -6.48
N PHE A 209 -13.15 -15.28 -5.34
CA PHE A 209 -12.13 -14.39 -4.79
C PHE A 209 -10.79 -14.44 -5.53
N LEU A 210 -10.56 -15.49 -6.32
CA LEU A 210 -9.41 -15.54 -7.23
C LEU A 210 -9.52 -14.56 -8.39
N ALA A 211 -10.69 -13.96 -8.56
CA ALA A 211 -10.88 -12.97 -9.59
C ALA A 211 -10.25 -11.64 -9.14
N GLY A 212 -9.42 -11.04 -9.99
CA GLY A 212 -8.92 -9.67 -9.82
C GLY A 212 -7.61 -9.58 -9.05
N LEU A 213 -7.62 -8.80 -7.97
CA LEU A 213 -6.43 -8.39 -7.20
C LEU A 213 -5.53 -9.57 -6.78
N TYR A 214 -6.13 -10.71 -6.45
CA TYR A 214 -5.43 -11.89 -5.91
C TYR A 214 -5.00 -12.89 -6.98
N ARG A 215 -5.53 -12.77 -8.21
CA ARG A 215 -5.26 -13.70 -9.31
C ARG A 215 -3.77 -13.96 -9.57
N PRO A 216 -2.86 -12.95 -9.52
CA PRO A 216 -1.45 -13.17 -9.85
C PRO A 216 -0.67 -13.99 -8.83
N ILE A 217 -1.28 -14.34 -7.70
CA ILE A 217 -0.60 -15.01 -6.57
C ILE A 217 -1.18 -16.41 -6.40
N GLN A 218 -0.37 -17.32 -5.87
CA GLN A 218 -0.84 -18.66 -5.58
C GLN A 218 -1.81 -18.65 -4.39
N GLY A 219 -3.05 -19.03 -4.67
CA GLY A 219 -4.05 -19.27 -3.65
C GLY A 219 -4.19 -20.76 -3.34
N THR A 220 -4.41 -21.09 -2.07
CA THR A 220 -4.85 -22.42 -1.64
C THR A 220 -6.34 -22.37 -1.34
N LEU A 221 -7.14 -23.15 -2.07
CA LEU A 221 -8.56 -23.32 -1.75
C LEU A 221 -8.68 -24.12 -0.45
N VAL A 222 -9.36 -23.57 0.53
CA VAL A 222 -9.81 -24.29 1.72
C VAL A 222 -11.29 -24.61 1.62
N VAL A 223 -11.70 -25.77 2.13
CA VAL A 223 -13.11 -26.18 2.10
C VAL A 223 -13.97 -25.21 2.89
N SER A 224 -13.47 -24.74 4.04
CA SER A 224 -14.15 -23.77 4.89
C SER A 224 -13.16 -23.05 5.79
N PHE A 225 -13.47 -21.80 6.15
CA PHE A 225 -12.81 -21.07 7.23
C PHE A 225 -13.42 -21.37 8.60
N GLU A 226 -14.47 -22.19 8.68
CA GLU A 226 -15.05 -22.65 9.94
C GLU A 226 -14.19 -23.73 10.63
N ASP A 227 -13.24 -24.32 9.90
CA ASP A 227 -12.29 -25.30 10.43
C ASP A 227 -10.86 -24.72 10.49
N PRO A 228 -10.44 -24.18 11.64
CA PRO A 228 -9.08 -23.67 11.81
C PRO A 228 -8.01 -24.76 11.68
N VAL A 229 -8.34 -26.05 11.87
CA VAL A 229 -7.40 -27.16 11.69
C VAL A 229 -7.07 -27.31 10.22
N ALA A 230 -8.08 -27.36 9.36
CA ALA A 230 -7.90 -27.46 7.92
C ALA A 230 -7.09 -26.27 7.37
N VAL A 231 -7.36 -25.06 7.88
CA VAL A 231 -6.60 -23.86 7.53
C VAL A 231 -5.14 -23.97 7.97
N ALA A 232 -4.88 -24.34 9.23
CA ALA A 232 -3.53 -24.50 9.74
C ALA A 232 -2.76 -25.63 9.03
N GLU A 233 -3.42 -26.73 8.70
CA GLU A 233 -2.84 -27.85 7.96
C GLU A 233 -2.40 -27.45 6.54
N ALA A 234 -3.20 -26.63 5.85
CA ALA A 234 -2.83 -26.06 4.55
C ALA A 234 -1.55 -25.20 4.63
N ILE A 235 -1.45 -24.36 5.67
CA ILE A 235 -0.26 -23.54 5.93
C ILE A 235 0.94 -24.44 6.25
N LEU A 236 0.81 -25.38 7.18
CA LEU A 236 1.92 -26.24 7.61
C LEU A 236 2.44 -27.13 6.49
N SER A 237 1.55 -27.66 5.66
CA SER A 237 1.89 -28.51 4.53
C SER A 237 2.74 -27.78 3.49
N SER A 238 2.42 -26.51 3.20
CA SER A 238 3.24 -25.67 2.31
C SER A 238 4.66 -25.42 2.85
N MET A 239 4.83 -25.48 4.17
CA MET A 239 6.11 -25.25 4.85
C MET A 239 6.83 -26.57 5.18
N GLY A 240 6.30 -27.73 4.75
CA GLY A 240 6.86 -29.04 5.08
C GLY A 240 6.83 -29.36 6.58
N LYS A 241 5.88 -28.80 7.32
CA LYS A 241 5.73 -28.99 8.78
C LYS A 241 4.59 -29.97 9.07
N LYS A 242 4.74 -30.73 10.16
CA LYS A 242 3.69 -31.64 10.64
C LYS A 242 2.74 -30.90 11.59
N LEU A 243 1.44 -31.12 11.40
CA LEU A 243 0.39 -30.65 12.30
C LEU A 243 0.60 -31.19 13.71
N LYS A 244 0.61 -30.30 14.71
CA LYS A 244 0.53 -30.63 16.13
C LYS A 244 -0.61 -29.86 16.77
N MET A 245 -1.48 -30.59 17.46
CA MET A 245 -2.65 -30.03 18.12
C MET A 245 -2.33 -29.71 19.58
N PRO A 246 -2.76 -28.54 20.12
CA PRO A 246 -2.60 -28.26 21.53
C PRO A 246 -3.41 -29.26 22.37
N ALA A 247 -2.83 -29.77 23.47
CA ALA A 247 -3.36 -30.91 24.22
C ALA A 247 -4.81 -30.75 24.74
N ASN A 248 -5.26 -29.51 24.97
CA ASN A 248 -6.60 -29.18 25.48
C ASN A 248 -7.38 -28.28 24.51
N TRP A 249 -7.06 -28.35 23.22
CA TRP A 249 -7.68 -27.48 22.25
C TRP A 249 -9.12 -27.90 21.96
N THR A 250 -10.03 -26.93 22.04
CA THR A 250 -11.42 -27.08 21.61
C THR A 250 -11.67 -26.03 20.54
N PRO A 251 -12.08 -26.42 19.32
CA PRO A 251 -12.32 -25.45 18.26
C PRO A 251 -13.36 -24.43 18.67
N GLY A 252 -13.06 -23.15 18.43
CA GLY A 252 -14.07 -22.11 18.43
C GLY A 252 -15.16 -22.41 17.39
N ARG A 253 -16.38 -21.92 17.63
CA ARG A 253 -17.42 -21.89 16.59
C ARG A 253 -17.33 -20.57 15.86
N TYR A 254 -17.02 -20.63 14.57
CA TYR A 254 -16.98 -19.48 13.69
C TYR A 254 -18.31 -19.40 12.95
N SER A 255 -18.97 -18.26 13.04
CA SER A 255 -20.23 -18.10 12.32
C SER A 255 -19.94 -18.01 10.82
N PRO A 256 -20.74 -18.67 9.97
CA PRO A 256 -20.68 -18.45 8.53
C PRO A 256 -20.81 -16.94 8.28
N MET A 257 -19.85 -16.40 7.54
CA MET A 257 -19.71 -14.97 7.42
C MET A 257 -20.84 -14.40 6.57
N THR A 258 -21.41 -13.30 7.04
CA THR A 258 -22.40 -12.55 6.26
C THR A 258 -21.63 -11.46 5.49
N PRO A 259 -21.81 -11.32 4.17
CA PRO A 259 -21.17 -10.27 3.38
C PRO A 259 -21.36 -8.85 3.97
N SER A 260 -20.35 -7.96 3.94
CA SER A 260 -20.39 -6.60 4.58
C SER A 260 -21.16 -5.55 3.79
N THR A 261 -21.15 -4.26 4.17
CA THR A 261 -21.66 -3.18 3.31
C THR A 261 -20.87 -1.83 3.31
N LEU A 262 -19.53 -1.73 3.51
CA LEU A 262 -18.89 -0.42 3.89
C LEU A 262 -17.48 -0.01 3.36
N ASN A 263 -17.08 1.24 3.70
CA ASN A 263 -16.34 2.20 2.84
C ASN A 263 -14.87 2.57 3.16
N PRO A 264 -13.86 2.51 2.22
CA PRO A 264 -12.47 2.82 2.59
C PRO A 264 -11.75 4.15 2.01
N PRO A 265 -10.60 4.66 2.61
CA PRO A 265 -9.93 6.03 2.58
C PRO A 265 -8.87 6.55 1.53
N ARG A 266 -8.81 7.88 1.37
CA ARG A 266 -8.52 8.71 0.17
C ARG A 266 -7.08 9.24 -0.15
N LEU A 267 -6.65 9.37 -1.43
CA LEU A 267 -5.44 10.16 -1.84
C LEU A 267 -5.60 11.10 -3.01
N GLY A 268 -4.87 12.21 -2.93
CA GLY A 268 -4.85 13.25 -3.95
C GLY A 268 -6.25 13.77 -4.23
N LEU A 269 -6.38 14.80 -5.05
CA LEU A 269 -7.66 15.02 -5.70
C LEU A 269 -7.54 14.42 -7.08
N PHE A 270 -8.58 13.71 -7.49
CA PHE A 270 -8.73 13.35 -8.89
C PHE A 270 -9.98 13.98 -9.37
N SER A 271 -9.87 14.57 -10.54
CA SER A 271 -11.02 14.86 -11.36
C SER A 271 -11.24 13.67 -12.29
N VAL A 272 -12.50 13.26 -12.37
CA VAL A 272 -12.96 12.40 -13.43
C VAL A 272 -13.49 13.33 -14.52
N GLY A 273 -12.79 13.37 -15.64
CA GLY A 273 -13.34 13.93 -16.87
C GLY A 273 -14.06 12.84 -17.65
N GLN A 274 -15.15 13.18 -18.32
CA GLN A 274 -15.80 12.28 -19.27
C GLN A 274 -15.97 12.96 -20.60
N GLN A 275 -15.74 12.20 -21.67
CA GLN A 275 -15.92 12.64 -23.05
C GLN A 275 -16.66 11.54 -23.83
N ALA A 276 -17.24 11.92 -24.97
CA ALA A 276 -17.79 10.94 -25.89
C ALA A 276 -16.70 9.93 -26.29
N GLY A 277 -16.98 8.64 -26.15
CA GLY A 277 -16.07 7.60 -26.58
C GLY A 277 -16.15 7.36 -28.10
N PRO A 278 -15.36 6.42 -28.63
CA PRO A 278 -15.31 6.13 -30.07
C PRO A 278 -16.63 5.57 -30.64
N SER A 279 -17.49 5.01 -29.80
CA SER A 279 -18.85 4.56 -30.18
C SER A 279 -19.95 5.30 -29.40
N PRO A 280 -21.19 5.36 -29.94
CA PRO A 280 -22.32 5.97 -29.24
C PRO A 280 -22.62 5.38 -27.86
N ARG A 281 -22.21 4.13 -27.59
CA ARG A 281 -22.42 3.42 -26.31
C ARG A 281 -21.17 3.39 -25.43
N SER A 282 -20.16 4.18 -25.78
CA SER A 282 -18.92 4.27 -25.02
C SER A 282 -18.68 5.67 -24.48
N ARG A 283 -17.86 5.72 -23.43
CA ARG A 283 -17.33 6.94 -22.85
C ARG A 283 -15.84 6.81 -22.69
N ARG A 284 -15.15 7.91 -22.99
CA ARG A 284 -13.77 8.07 -22.58
C ARG A 284 -13.77 8.73 -21.21
N VAL A 285 -13.24 8.02 -20.23
CA VAL A 285 -13.09 8.48 -18.86
C VAL A 285 -11.64 8.87 -18.67
N SER A 286 -11.40 10.14 -18.35
CA SER A 286 -10.08 10.66 -18.01
C SER A 286 -9.98 10.73 -16.49
N LEU A 287 -9.13 9.91 -15.90
CA LEU A 287 -8.72 10.04 -14.50
C LEU A 287 -7.51 10.96 -14.46
N THR A 288 -7.74 12.23 -14.11
CA THR A 288 -6.67 13.20 -13.95
C THR A 288 -6.24 13.19 -12.50
N PHE A 289 -5.02 12.74 -12.25
CA PHE A 289 -4.42 12.72 -10.92
C PHE A 289 -3.80 14.09 -10.66
N SER A 290 -4.42 14.88 -9.79
CA SER A 290 -3.89 16.18 -9.38
C SER A 290 -3.16 16.09 -8.05
N GLY A 291 -1.98 16.71 -7.99
CA GLY A 291 -1.09 16.65 -6.83
C GLY A 291 -0.22 15.39 -6.75
N ALA A 292 -0.06 14.65 -7.87
CA ALA A 292 0.97 13.62 -7.96
C ALA A 292 2.35 14.31 -8.04
N ILE A 293 3.24 13.97 -7.10
CA ILE A 293 4.51 14.68 -6.87
C ILE A 293 5.59 14.25 -7.88
N ASP A 294 5.47 13.05 -8.44
CA ASP A 294 6.46 12.45 -9.35
C ASP A 294 5.92 12.29 -10.78
N THR A 295 6.81 12.42 -11.78
CA THR A 295 6.51 12.07 -13.19
C THR A 295 6.16 10.58 -13.29
N VAL A 296 4.96 10.29 -13.77
CA VAL A 296 4.44 8.94 -13.92
C VAL A 296 4.86 8.39 -15.28
N PHE A 297 5.60 7.29 -15.28
CA PHE A 297 6.17 6.64 -16.45
C PHE A 297 5.24 5.57 -17.01
N ASN A 298 4.66 4.74 -16.13
CA ASN A 298 3.65 3.75 -16.48
C ASN A 298 2.48 3.82 -15.50
N VAL A 299 1.27 3.57 -16.00
CA VAL A 299 0.08 3.36 -15.16
C VAL A 299 -0.57 2.07 -15.62
N ASP A 300 -0.58 1.08 -14.73
CA ASP A 300 -1.34 -0.15 -14.97
C ASP A 300 -2.64 -0.05 -14.19
N VAL A 301 -3.70 -0.49 -14.84
CA VAL A 301 -5.05 -0.37 -14.32
C VAL A 301 -5.71 -1.71 -14.38
N LEU A 302 -6.14 -2.16 -13.22
CA LEU A 302 -6.83 -3.41 -13.04
C LEU A 302 -8.30 -3.07 -12.73
N ALA A 303 -9.13 -3.16 -13.76
CA ALA A 303 -10.55 -2.81 -13.73
C ALA A 303 -11.41 -3.95 -14.26
N PHE A 304 -12.48 -4.30 -13.55
CA PHE A 304 -13.48 -5.24 -14.04
C PHE A 304 -14.89 -4.79 -13.64
N HIS A 305 -15.83 -4.82 -14.59
CA HIS A 305 -17.26 -4.59 -14.34
C HIS A 305 -18.09 -5.68 -15.05
N PRO A 306 -19.10 -6.28 -14.41
CA PRO A 306 -19.84 -7.40 -15.00
C PRO A 306 -20.65 -7.02 -16.25
N GLU A 307 -20.96 -5.74 -16.40
CA GLU A 307 -21.84 -5.24 -17.47
C GLU A 307 -21.11 -4.32 -18.47
N ALA A 308 -19.83 -4.01 -18.24
CA ALA A 308 -19.07 -3.09 -19.09
C ALA A 308 -17.67 -3.64 -19.40
N SER A 309 -17.22 -3.42 -20.63
CA SER A 309 -15.81 -3.54 -21.03
C SER A 309 -15.08 -2.24 -20.71
N ILE A 310 -13.96 -2.32 -20.01
CA ILE A 310 -13.08 -1.20 -19.70
C ILE A 310 -11.75 -1.47 -20.39
N ASN A 311 -11.44 -0.68 -21.41
CA ASN A 311 -10.22 -0.80 -22.19
C ASN A 311 -9.29 0.37 -21.87
N LEU A 312 -8.01 0.07 -21.64
CA LEU A 312 -6.99 1.10 -21.54
C LEU A 312 -6.57 1.49 -22.96
N THR A 313 -6.99 2.67 -23.42
CA THR A 313 -6.76 3.07 -24.82
C THR A 313 -5.57 3.98 -25.01
N ASN A 314 -5.09 4.63 -23.95
CA ASN A 314 -3.94 5.53 -23.99
C ASN A 314 -3.52 5.91 -22.56
N ALA A 315 -2.55 5.21 -21.98
CA ALA A 315 -1.71 5.80 -20.94
C ALA A 315 -0.68 6.68 -21.66
N VAL A 316 -1.10 7.79 -22.28
CA VAL A 316 -0.13 8.71 -22.90
C VAL A 316 0.63 9.35 -21.75
N PRO A 317 1.96 9.13 -21.65
CA PRO A 317 2.80 9.93 -20.81
C PRO A 317 2.84 11.28 -21.53
N THR A 318 1.94 12.21 -21.25
CA THR A 318 2.24 13.61 -21.54
C THR A 318 3.34 14.00 -20.56
N VAL A 319 4.56 13.63 -20.92
CA VAL A 319 5.79 14.07 -20.29
C VAL A 319 6.00 15.50 -20.78
N GLY A 320 5.30 16.40 -20.12
CA GLY A 320 5.64 17.82 -20.05
C GLY A 320 5.69 18.18 -18.57
N ALA A 321 6.77 18.82 -18.12
CA ALA A 321 6.85 19.35 -16.76
C ALA A 321 5.64 20.27 -16.51
N GLY A 322 4.79 19.94 -15.53
CA GLY A 322 3.66 20.76 -15.09
C GLY A 322 2.25 20.31 -15.51
N THR A 323 2.07 19.17 -16.18
CA THR A 323 0.73 18.62 -16.47
C THR A 323 0.37 17.47 -15.53
N ASN A 324 -0.83 17.53 -14.93
CA ASN A 324 -1.36 16.44 -14.12
C ASN A 324 -1.43 15.14 -14.94
N PRO A 325 -0.84 14.02 -14.47
CA PRO A 325 -0.94 12.75 -15.18
C PRO A 325 -2.41 12.41 -15.39
N THR A 326 -2.75 12.09 -16.62
CA THR A 326 -4.12 11.76 -17.01
C THR A 326 -4.14 10.37 -17.61
N LEU A 327 -4.89 9.50 -16.97
CA LEU A 327 -5.15 8.14 -17.44
C LEU A 327 -6.47 8.15 -18.21
N GLN A 328 -6.44 7.69 -19.46
CA GLN A 328 -7.66 7.56 -20.26
C GLN A 328 -8.12 6.10 -20.32
N LEU A 329 -9.34 5.87 -19.85
CA LEU A 329 -10.04 4.59 -19.86
C LEU A 329 -11.22 4.71 -20.82
N ASP A 330 -11.32 3.84 -21.82
CA ASP A 330 -12.53 3.73 -22.64
C ASP A 330 -13.46 2.69 -22.01
N VAL A 331 -14.62 3.14 -21.57
CA VAL A 331 -15.66 2.33 -20.91
C VAL A 331 -16.84 2.17 -21.87
N ALA A 332 -17.26 0.94 -22.14
CA ALA A 332 -18.47 0.65 -22.91
C ALA A 332 -19.27 -0.48 -22.29
N TRP A 333 -20.59 -0.47 -22.43
CA TRP A 333 -21.45 -1.58 -21.97
C TRP A 333 -21.26 -2.83 -22.84
N ARG A 334 -21.35 -4.02 -22.23
CA ARG A 334 -21.27 -5.31 -22.94
C ARG A 334 -22.32 -5.34 -24.05
N GLY A 335 -21.87 -5.56 -25.28
CA GLY A 335 -22.69 -5.49 -26.50
C GLY A 335 -22.42 -4.25 -27.37
N ALA A 336 -21.71 -3.24 -26.87
CA ALA A 336 -21.06 -2.25 -27.72
C ALA A 336 -19.77 -2.85 -28.29
N ARG A 337 -19.65 -2.92 -29.63
CA ARG A 337 -18.35 -3.23 -30.25
C ARG A 337 -17.43 -2.03 -30.01
N ILE A 338 -16.44 -2.20 -29.15
CA ILE A 338 -15.26 -1.34 -29.17
C ILE A 338 -14.36 -1.94 -30.27
N GLU A 339 -14.05 -1.18 -31.31
CA GLU A 339 -13.20 -1.66 -32.41
C GLU A 339 -11.72 -1.80 -32.01
N ALA A 340 -11.35 -1.30 -30.84
CA ALA A 340 -10.04 -1.52 -30.23
C ALA A 340 -10.03 -2.87 -29.49
N GLU A 341 -9.06 -3.72 -29.82
CA GLU A 341 -8.80 -4.93 -29.05
C GLU A 341 -8.51 -4.55 -27.58
N PRO A 342 -9.04 -5.32 -26.60
CA PRO A 342 -8.69 -5.11 -25.20
C PRO A 342 -7.18 -5.25 -25.06
N ALA A 343 -6.51 -4.17 -24.64
CA ALA A 343 -5.09 -4.23 -24.29
C ALA A 343 -4.95 -5.15 -23.07
N GLU A 344 -4.23 -6.26 -23.20
CA GLU A 344 -3.82 -7.06 -22.05
C GLU A 344 -2.98 -6.18 -21.12
N ALA A 345 -3.36 -6.12 -19.84
CA ALA A 345 -2.53 -5.45 -18.85
C ALA A 345 -1.24 -6.25 -18.72
N ALA A 346 -0.10 -5.66 -19.09
CA ALA A 346 1.21 -6.26 -18.96
C ALA A 346 2.02 -5.48 -17.93
N ASP A 347 2.67 -6.16 -16.97
CA ASP A 347 3.61 -5.46 -16.09
C ASP A 347 4.83 -4.97 -16.89
N GLY A 348 5.70 -4.19 -16.23
CA GLY A 348 7.00 -3.76 -16.78
C GLY A 348 7.96 -4.89 -17.16
N ARG A 349 7.55 -6.16 -17.11
CA ARG A 349 8.27 -7.36 -17.59
C ARG A 349 7.54 -8.09 -18.72
N GLY A 350 6.44 -7.52 -19.26
CA GLY A 350 5.67 -8.10 -20.35
C GLY A 350 4.79 -9.27 -19.95
N ARG A 351 4.53 -9.50 -18.65
CA ARG A 351 3.62 -10.56 -18.19
C ARG A 351 2.19 -10.07 -18.28
N THR A 352 1.37 -10.76 -19.06
CA THR A 352 -0.02 -10.40 -19.29
C THR A 352 -0.92 -10.98 -18.20
N PHE A 353 -1.77 -10.14 -17.62
CA PHE A 353 -2.71 -10.54 -16.57
C PHE A 353 -4.12 -10.54 -17.14
N GLU A 354 -4.79 -11.69 -17.12
CA GLU A 354 -6.23 -11.71 -17.32
C GLU A 354 -6.93 -11.25 -16.04
N LEU A 355 -7.74 -10.21 -16.13
CA LEU A 355 -8.40 -9.60 -14.97
C LEU A 355 -9.66 -10.36 -14.56
N GLY A 356 -9.75 -10.72 -13.28
CA GLY A 356 -11.02 -11.13 -12.68
C GLY A 356 -11.67 -10.01 -11.86
N ALA A 357 -12.92 -10.18 -11.43
CA ALA A 357 -13.63 -9.24 -10.57
C ALA A 357 -13.06 -9.17 -9.15
N GLY A 358 -12.55 -8.02 -8.71
CA GLY A 358 -12.40 -7.77 -7.27
C GLY A 358 -13.79 -7.64 -6.61
N PRO A 359 -13.93 -7.98 -5.30
CA PRO A 359 -15.22 -7.90 -4.62
C PRO A 359 -15.74 -6.47 -4.64
N ASN A 360 -17.00 -6.31 -5.06
CA ASN A 360 -17.74 -5.06 -4.95
C ASN A 360 -17.79 -4.66 -3.47
N ARG A 361 -17.53 -3.39 -3.20
CA ARG A 361 -17.72 -2.81 -1.86
C ARG A 361 -19.18 -2.97 -1.48
N PRO A 362 -19.51 -3.85 -0.53
CA PRO A 362 -20.85 -4.36 -0.56
C PRO A 362 -21.88 -3.31 -0.09
N GLY A 363 -23.13 -3.46 -0.50
CA GLY A 363 -24.19 -2.47 -0.28
C GLY A 363 -24.08 -1.13 -1.04
N LYS A 364 -23.02 -0.88 -1.84
CA LYS A 364 -22.83 0.42 -2.52
C LYS A 364 -22.65 0.36 -4.04
N ASN A 365 -22.54 -0.83 -4.61
CA ASN A 365 -22.28 -1.01 -6.04
C ASN A 365 -21.02 -0.26 -6.51
N ASP A 366 -20.00 -0.22 -5.64
CA ASP A 366 -18.72 0.40 -5.97
C ASP A 366 -17.69 -0.70 -6.25
N TRP A 367 -17.07 -0.64 -7.41
CA TRP A 367 -16.12 -1.63 -7.90
C TRP A 367 -14.70 -1.14 -7.66
N PRO A 368 -13.79 -2.01 -7.17
CA PRO A 368 -12.40 -1.66 -7.00
C PRO A 368 -11.72 -1.51 -8.37
N LEU A 369 -10.80 -0.56 -8.41
CA LEU A 369 -9.94 -0.23 -9.53
C LEU A 369 -8.53 -0.12 -8.94
N LEU A 370 -7.75 -1.19 -9.04
CA LEU A 370 -6.35 -1.14 -8.61
C LEU A 370 -5.55 -0.39 -9.68
N VAL A 371 -4.90 0.67 -9.27
CA VAL A 371 -4.00 1.47 -10.08
C VAL A 371 -2.61 1.25 -9.53
N THR A 372 -1.72 0.70 -10.35
CA THR A 372 -0.29 0.71 -10.09
C THR A 372 0.37 1.75 -10.97
N MET A 373 1.34 2.49 -10.46
CA MET A 373 2.00 3.56 -11.19
C MET A 373 3.49 3.41 -11.03
N THR A 374 4.25 3.27 -12.12
CA THR A 374 5.72 3.37 -12.06
C THR A 374 6.11 4.79 -12.41
N THR A 375 6.92 5.45 -11.61
CA THR A 375 7.45 6.78 -11.87
C THR A 375 8.73 6.70 -12.70
N GLN A 376 9.20 7.85 -13.19
CA GLN A 376 10.45 7.97 -13.95
C GLN A 376 11.69 7.51 -13.17
N ASN A 377 11.67 7.58 -11.83
CA ASN A 377 12.78 7.13 -10.98
C ASN A 377 12.70 5.63 -10.59
N GLY A 378 11.77 4.87 -11.20
CA GLY A 378 11.60 3.44 -10.95
C GLY A 378 10.79 3.11 -9.69
N LYS A 379 10.19 4.12 -9.05
CA LYS A 379 9.25 3.95 -7.93
C LYS A 379 7.91 3.44 -8.47
N GLN A 380 7.45 2.29 -8.04
CA GLN A 380 6.06 1.86 -8.20
C GLN A 380 5.21 2.44 -7.06
N LEU A 381 3.97 2.77 -7.34
CA LEU A 381 2.95 3.17 -6.38
C LEU A 381 1.78 2.24 -6.63
N ALA A 382 1.03 1.90 -5.59
CA ALA A 382 -0.16 1.10 -5.76
C ALA A 382 -1.30 1.73 -4.97
N GLY A 383 -2.49 1.70 -5.56
CA GLY A 383 -3.67 1.78 -4.73
C GLY A 383 -4.99 1.61 -5.42
N ILE A 384 -5.99 1.54 -4.56
CA ILE A 384 -7.31 1.05 -4.86
C ILE A 384 -8.25 2.24 -4.92
N LEU A 385 -8.66 2.57 -6.14
CA LEU A 385 -9.79 3.43 -6.43
C LEU A 385 -11.07 2.61 -6.34
N TYR A 386 -12.19 3.25 -6.00
CA TYR A 386 -13.51 2.62 -6.08
C TYR A 386 -14.41 3.49 -6.95
N TYR A 387 -15.03 2.88 -7.94
CA TYR A 387 -15.88 3.56 -8.92
C TYR A 387 -17.26 2.92 -9.00
N ARG A 388 -18.22 3.65 -9.56
CA ARG A 388 -19.58 3.19 -9.81
C ARG A 388 -19.96 3.57 -11.23
N LEU A 389 -20.50 2.61 -11.99
CA LEU A 389 -21.19 2.89 -13.25
C LEU A 389 -22.66 3.15 -12.99
N GLN A 390 -23.19 4.21 -13.58
CA GLN A 390 -24.60 4.57 -13.54
C GLN A 390 -25.16 4.52 -14.96
N HIS A 391 -26.43 4.11 -15.09
CA HIS A 391 -27.18 4.24 -16.33
C HIS A 391 -27.71 5.67 -16.45
N HIS A 392 -27.17 6.44 -17.40
CA HIS A 392 -27.72 7.74 -17.73
C HIS A 392 -29.07 7.58 -18.47
N PRO A 393 -30.05 8.49 -18.33
CA PRO A 393 -31.35 8.47 -19.03
C PRO A 393 -31.33 8.40 -20.57
N LYS A 394 -30.14 8.40 -21.19
CA LYS A 394 -29.94 8.30 -22.64
C LYS A 394 -29.24 6.99 -23.04
N ASP A 395 -29.25 5.98 -22.16
CA ASP A 395 -28.54 4.70 -22.29
C ASP A 395 -27.02 4.83 -22.41
N LEU A 396 -26.47 5.89 -21.82
CA LEU A 396 -25.04 6.17 -21.85
C LEU A 396 -24.42 5.75 -20.52
N PRO A 397 -23.25 5.08 -20.52
CA PRO A 397 -22.52 4.83 -19.28
C PRO A 397 -22.16 6.17 -18.64
N ASP A 398 -22.31 6.26 -17.33
CA ASP A 398 -21.78 7.35 -16.52
C ASP A 398 -20.85 6.75 -15.45
N PHE A 399 -19.66 7.32 -15.30
CA PHE A 399 -18.62 6.85 -14.39
C PHE A 399 -18.46 7.84 -13.23
N ALA A 400 -18.77 7.38 -12.02
CA ALA A 400 -18.57 8.15 -10.80
C ALA A 400 -17.48 7.50 -9.94
N LEU A 401 -16.48 8.28 -9.54
CA LEU A 401 -15.52 7.81 -8.55
C LEU A 401 -16.09 8.05 -7.14
N VAL A 402 -16.14 6.99 -6.34
CA VAL A 402 -16.86 6.99 -5.05
C VAL A 402 -15.89 7.07 -3.88
N SER A 403 -14.74 6.40 -3.97
CA SER A 403 -13.66 6.54 -3.00
C SER A 403 -12.32 6.16 -3.59
N ARG A 404 -11.28 6.32 -2.78
CA ARG A 404 -9.87 6.23 -3.16
C ARG A 404 -9.05 5.68 -2.02
N HIS A 405 -7.88 5.11 -2.31
CA HIS A 405 -6.76 4.69 -1.43
C HIS A 405 -5.48 4.47 -2.22
N PHE A 406 -4.33 4.89 -1.73
CA PHE A 406 -3.03 4.50 -2.29
C PHE A 406 -2.06 4.42 -1.11
N MET A 407 -0.95 3.75 -1.38
CA MET A 407 0.20 3.73 -0.50
C MET A 407 1.42 4.13 -1.31
N ASP A 408 2.27 4.94 -0.69
CA ASP A 408 3.54 5.34 -1.28
C ASP A 408 4.52 4.18 -1.15
N TRP A 409 5.01 3.64 -2.27
CA TRP A 409 5.94 2.51 -2.31
C TRP A 409 7.28 2.99 -2.89
N ARG A 410 8.43 2.58 -2.32
CA ARG A 410 9.73 2.65 -3.00
C ARG A 410 10.38 1.26 -2.90
N PRO A 411 10.94 0.70 -3.98
CA PRO A 411 11.61 -0.58 -3.90
C PRO A 411 12.86 -0.43 -3.01
N ALA A 412 13.15 -1.44 -2.20
CA ALA A 412 14.42 -1.51 -1.49
C ALA A 412 15.55 -1.42 -2.53
N LYS A 413 16.51 -0.49 -2.34
CA LYS A 413 17.73 -0.49 -3.15
C LYS A 413 18.36 -1.87 -3.01
N LYS A 414 18.60 -2.57 -4.13
CA LYS A 414 19.42 -3.79 -4.12
C LYS A 414 20.74 -3.45 -3.42
N ALA A 415 21.01 -4.13 -2.30
CA ALA A 415 22.31 -4.09 -1.63
C ALA A 415 23.39 -4.68 -2.53
#